data_AF-A0A5C6MFF8-F1
#
_entry.id   AF-A0A5C6MFF8-F1
#
_cell.length_a   1.000
_cell.length_b   1.000
_cell.length_c   1.000
_cell.angle_alpha   90.00
_cell.angle_beta   90.00
_cell.angle_gamma   90.00
#
_symmetry.space_group_name_H-M   'P 1'
#
loop_
_entity.id
_entity.type
_entity.pdbx_description
1 polymer ?
#
loop_
_entity_poly.entity_id
_entity_poly.type
_entity_poly.pdbx_seq_one_letter_code
_entity_poly.pdbx_strand_id
1 'polypeptide(L)'
;MEREIDRRIGVASTVMRTLHRSVVVKRELSRKAKLSIYRSIFVPTLTYGHELWVMTERTRSRVQAAEMSFLRRVAGLSLRDRVRSSAIREELGVESLLLRVERSQMGWLGHLVRMPPGRLPGEVFRACPSGRRPPGRPRTRWRDYVSRLAWERLGIPPDELEEVAGEREVWASLLRLLPPRPNPG
;
A
#
# COMPACT_ATOMS: atom_id res chain seq x y z
N MET A 1 8.12 -12.75 -3.82
CA MET A 1 7.15 -11.72 -3.39
C MET A 1 6.79 -11.84 -1.91
N GLU A 2 6.13 -12.90 -1.45
CA GLU A 2 5.74 -13.05 -0.02
C GLU A 2 6.92 -12.89 0.94
N ARG A 3 8.06 -13.56 0.68
CA ARG A 3 9.30 -13.40 1.46
C ARG A 3 9.80 -11.95 1.54
N GLU A 4 9.61 -11.16 0.48
CA GLU A 4 10.02 -9.75 0.47
C GLU A 4 9.10 -8.90 1.35
N ILE A 5 7.78 -9.14 1.27
CA ILE A 5 6.80 -8.48 2.15
C ILE A 5 7.10 -8.80 3.61
N ASP A 6 7.37 -10.08 3.92
CA ASP A 6 7.76 -10.52 5.26
C ASP A 6 9.01 -9.80 5.75
N ARG A 7 10.02 -9.71 4.88
CA ARG A 7 11.26 -9.00 5.18
C ARG A 7 10.98 -7.53 5.48
N ARG A 8 10.18 -6.82 4.67
CA ARG A 8 9.87 -5.40 4.89
C ARG A 8 9.10 -5.16 6.18
N ILE A 9 8.14 -6.00 6.51
CA ILE A 9 7.45 -5.96 7.81
C ILE A 9 8.44 -6.20 8.95
N GLY A 10 9.36 -7.16 8.80
CA GLY A 10 10.41 -7.44 9.77
C GLY A 10 11.33 -6.25 10.02
N VAL A 11 11.82 -5.60 8.95
CA VAL A 11 12.67 -4.41 9.04
C VAL A 11 11.92 -3.23 9.68
N ALA A 12 10.68 -2.97 9.27
CA ALA A 12 9.84 -1.93 9.87
C ALA A 12 9.58 -2.20 11.37
N SER A 13 9.38 -3.47 11.74
CA SER A 13 9.24 -3.88 13.15
C SER A 13 10.52 -3.61 13.94
N THR A 14 11.69 -3.84 13.35
CA THR A 14 12.98 -3.50 13.95
C THR A 14 13.11 -1.99 14.15
N VAL A 15 12.79 -1.17 13.14
CA VAL A 15 12.74 0.29 13.27
C VAL A 15 11.84 0.73 14.42
N MET A 16 10.64 0.17 14.50
CA MET A 16 9.70 0.47 15.59
C MET A 16 10.28 0.12 16.96
N ARG A 17 10.90 -1.06 17.12
CA ARG A 17 11.54 -1.46 18.39
C ARG A 17 12.67 -0.51 18.78
N THR A 18 13.54 -0.17 17.84
CA THR A 18 14.68 0.75 18.08
C THR A 18 14.21 2.14 18.50
N LEU A 19 13.18 2.66 17.84
CA LEU A 19 12.64 4.00 18.11
C LEU A 19 11.67 4.04 19.31
N HIS A 20 11.29 2.88 19.86
CA HIS A 20 10.21 2.80 20.84
C HIS A 20 10.44 3.73 22.03
N ARG A 21 11.56 3.56 22.75
CA ARG A 21 11.87 4.30 23.99
C ARG A 21 12.32 5.73 23.73
N SER A 22 13.11 5.96 22.69
CA SER A 22 13.71 7.26 22.39
C SER A 22 12.75 8.23 21.71
N VAL A 23 11.81 7.71 20.90
CA VAL A 23 10.92 8.53 20.09
C VAL A 23 9.46 8.27 20.39
N VAL A 24 8.99 7.03 20.20
CA VAL A 24 7.55 6.78 20.07
C VAL A 24 6.81 7.01 21.39
N VAL A 25 7.35 6.53 22.51
CA VAL A 25 6.72 6.71 23.83
C VAL A 25 7.26 7.89 24.64
N LYS A 26 8.28 8.59 24.13
CA LYS A 26 8.91 9.74 24.81
C LYS A 26 7.90 10.88 24.96
N ARG A 27 7.68 11.39 26.18
CA ARG A 27 6.62 12.37 26.49
C ARG A 27 6.99 13.78 26.05
N GLU A 28 8.28 14.06 26.03
CA GLU A 28 8.89 15.34 25.71
C GLU A 28 8.83 15.62 24.19
N LEU A 29 8.60 14.60 23.37
CA LEU A 29 8.42 14.75 21.93
C LEU A 29 6.96 14.98 21.58
N SER A 30 6.70 16.02 20.78
CA SER A 30 5.38 16.30 20.26
C SER A 30 4.87 15.19 19.33
N ARG A 31 3.55 15.00 19.28
CA ARG A 31 2.91 14.08 18.32
C ARG A 31 3.33 14.39 16.88
N LYS A 32 3.46 15.67 16.53
CA LYS A 32 3.93 16.13 15.20
C LYS A 32 5.34 15.61 14.87
N ALA A 33 6.28 15.68 15.81
CA ALA A 33 7.64 15.16 15.61
C ALA A 33 7.65 13.63 15.42
N LYS A 34 6.90 12.90 16.25
CA LYS A 34 6.76 11.44 16.13
C LYS A 34 6.16 11.03 14.79
N LEU A 35 5.15 11.75 14.32
CA LEU A 35 4.53 11.52 13.03
C LEU A 35 5.44 11.89 11.86
N SER A 36 6.33 12.87 12.02
CA SER A 36 7.37 13.17 11.03
C SER A 36 8.29 11.96 10.83
N ILE A 37 8.76 11.35 11.92
CA ILE A 37 9.60 10.14 11.90
C ILE A 37 8.85 8.94 11.32
N TYR A 38 7.57 8.78 11.66
CA TYR A 38 6.71 7.77 11.04
C TYR A 38 6.69 7.93 9.50
N ARG A 39 6.47 9.15 9.00
CA ARG A 39 6.38 9.44 7.57
C ARG A 39 7.71 9.31 6.84
N SER A 40 8.83 9.70 7.46
CA SER A 40 10.15 9.73 6.82
C SER A 40 10.94 8.43 6.95
N ILE A 41 10.74 7.65 8.02
CA ILE A 41 11.53 6.43 8.28
C ILE A 41 10.64 5.19 8.20
N PHE A 42 9.58 5.13 9.01
CA PHE A 42 8.79 3.90 9.14
C PHE A 42 8.02 3.55 7.86
N VAL A 43 7.31 4.51 7.27
CA VAL A 43 6.51 4.30 6.06
C VAL A 43 7.37 3.87 4.86
N PRO A 44 8.48 4.55 4.50
CA PRO A 44 9.33 4.13 3.38
C PRO A 44 9.97 2.75 3.62
N THR A 45 10.34 2.45 4.87
CA THR A 45 10.89 1.13 5.23
C THR A 45 9.88 0.01 4.99
N LEU A 46 8.64 0.21 5.43
CA LEU A 46 7.58 -0.79 5.31
C LEU A 46 7.08 -0.92 3.87
N THR A 47 7.00 0.18 3.13
CA THR A 47 6.39 0.22 1.79
C THR A 47 7.39 0.09 0.65
N TYR A 48 8.67 -0.20 0.90
CA TYR A 48 9.60 -0.35 -0.20
C TYR A 48 9.15 -1.44 -1.21
N GLY A 49 9.03 -1.06 -2.49
CA GLY A 49 8.64 -1.95 -3.59
C GLY A 49 7.16 -2.35 -3.63
N HIS A 50 6.29 -1.68 -2.86
CA HIS A 50 4.87 -2.02 -2.75
C HIS A 50 4.06 -1.91 -4.05
N GLU A 51 4.53 -1.09 -5.00
CA GLU A 51 3.94 -0.89 -6.33
C GLU A 51 3.77 -2.21 -7.10
N LEU A 52 4.67 -3.17 -6.86
CA LEU A 52 4.67 -4.48 -7.51
C LEU A 52 4.07 -5.60 -6.64
N TRP A 53 3.57 -5.29 -5.44
CA TRP A 53 3.01 -6.31 -4.56
C TRP A 53 1.62 -6.76 -5.03
N VAL A 54 1.35 -8.06 -4.90
CA VAL A 54 0.00 -8.61 -4.97
C VAL A 54 -0.57 -8.65 -3.55
N MET A 55 -1.58 -7.83 -3.29
CA MET A 55 -2.17 -7.71 -1.95
C MET A 55 -3.23 -8.80 -1.73
N THR A 56 -2.86 -9.80 -0.94
CA THR A 56 -3.81 -10.75 -0.34
C THR A 56 -4.42 -10.17 0.93
N GLU A 57 -5.54 -10.71 1.40
CA GLU A 57 -6.12 -10.32 2.71
C GLU A 57 -5.12 -10.48 3.86
N ARG A 58 -4.36 -11.58 3.86
CA ARG A 58 -3.28 -11.80 4.84
C ARG A 58 -2.24 -10.68 4.79
N THR A 59 -1.83 -10.25 3.60
CA THR A 59 -0.87 -9.15 3.42
C THR A 59 -1.46 -7.84 3.93
N ARG A 60 -2.71 -7.50 3.56
CA ARG A 60 -3.40 -6.28 4.00
C ARG A 60 -3.46 -6.19 5.52
N SER A 61 -3.92 -7.26 6.17
CA SER A 61 -4.01 -7.34 7.64
C SER A 61 -2.67 -7.13 8.32
N ARG A 62 -1.57 -7.66 7.75
CA ARG A 62 -0.24 -7.53 8.34
C ARG A 62 0.36 -6.14 8.14
N VAL A 63 0.17 -5.53 6.98
CA VAL A 63 0.57 -4.12 6.74
C VAL A 63 -0.19 -3.20 7.69
N GLN A 64 -1.50 -3.41 7.83
CA GLN A 64 -2.32 -2.66 8.79
C GLN A 64 -1.87 -2.89 10.23
N ALA A 65 -1.56 -4.13 10.63
CA ALA A 65 -1.04 -4.41 11.98
C ALA A 65 0.29 -3.69 12.24
N ALA A 66 1.20 -3.69 11.25
CA ALA A 66 2.48 -2.99 11.35
C ALA A 66 2.28 -1.47 11.49
N GLU A 67 1.45 -0.86 10.65
CA GLU A 67 1.07 0.55 10.73
C GLU A 67 0.49 0.90 12.12
N MET A 68 -0.52 0.15 12.56
CA MET A 68 -1.21 0.41 13.83
C MET A 68 -0.33 0.16 15.05
N SER A 69 0.70 -0.69 14.93
CA SER A 69 1.68 -0.89 16.00
C SER A 69 2.44 0.41 16.33
N PHE A 70 2.69 1.26 15.34
CA PHE A 70 3.33 2.56 15.52
C PHE A 70 2.30 3.60 15.98
N LEU A 71 1.20 3.73 15.23
CA LEU A 71 0.21 4.80 15.45
C LEU A 71 -0.46 4.72 16.82
N ARG A 72 -0.82 3.52 17.31
CA ARG A 72 -1.39 3.35 18.66
C ARG A 72 -0.49 3.92 19.74
N ARG A 73 0.81 3.65 19.66
CA ARG A 73 1.79 4.12 20.66
C ARG A 73 2.00 5.63 20.58
N VAL A 74 1.96 6.22 19.39
CA VAL A 74 1.98 7.68 19.22
C VAL A 74 0.74 8.33 19.86
N ALA A 75 -0.43 7.71 19.71
CA ALA A 75 -1.67 8.16 20.34
C ALA A 75 -1.69 7.93 21.86
N GLY A 76 -0.79 7.09 22.40
CA GLY A 76 -0.79 6.70 23.81
C GLY A 76 -1.81 5.59 24.13
N LEU A 77 -2.29 4.88 23.11
CA LEU A 77 -3.30 3.84 23.21
C LEU A 77 -2.68 2.44 23.20
N SER A 78 -3.35 1.54 23.87
CA SER A 78 -3.11 0.10 23.90
C SER A 78 -4.14 -0.65 23.03
N LEU A 79 -4.04 -1.98 23.01
CA LEU A 79 -5.07 -2.83 22.42
C LEU A 79 -6.31 -2.98 23.34
N ARG A 80 -6.15 -2.71 24.65
CA ARG A 80 -7.24 -2.85 25.63
C ARG A 80 -8.27 -1.74 25.51
N ASP A 81 -7.88 -0.58 24.99
CA ASP A 81 -8.77 0.57 24.80
C ASP A 81 -9.81 0.35 23.69
N ARG A 82 -9.67 -0.73 22.90
CA ARG A 82 -10.61 -1.13 21.83
C ARG A 82 -10.96 -0.02 20.81
N VAL A 83 -10.17 1.06 20.75
CA VAL A 83 -10.36 2.14 19.79
C VAL A 83 -10.15 1.63 18.37
N ARG A 84 -11.10 1.97 17.48
CA ARG A 84 -11.06 1.61 16.06
C ARG A 84 -9.83 2.21 15.37
N SER A 85 -9.23 1.44 14.46
CA SER A 85 -8.03 1.89 13.73
C SER A 85 -8.28 3.12 12.86
N SER A 86 -9.49 3.30 12.33
CA SER A 86 -9.90 4.50 11.60
C SER A 86 -9.89 5.74 12.49
N ALA A 87 -10.48 5.66 13.69
CA ALA A 87 -10.53 6.77 14.64
C ALA A 87 -9.12 7.23 15.06
N ILE A 88 -8.19 6.30 15.25
CA ILE A 88 -6.79 6.64 15.58
C ILE A 88 -6.12 7.37 14.41
N ARG A 89 -6.36 6.92 13.17
CA ARG A 89 -5.81 7.59 11.98
C ARG A 89 -6.38 8.98 11.80
N GLU A 90 -7.68 9.15 12.04
CA GLU A 90 -8.38 10.43 12.02
C GLU A 90 -7.84 11.39 13.08
N GLU A 91 -7.74 10.95 14.35
CA GLU A 91 -7.15 11.73 15.44
C GLU A 91 -5.73 12.21 15.12
N LEU A 92 -4.91 11.34 14.51
CA LEU A 92 -3.53 11.65 14.17
C LEU A 92 -3.36 12.39 12.83
N GLY A 93 -4.43 12.58 12.05
CA GLY A 93 -4.36 13.15 10.70
C GLY A 93 -3.44 12.34 9.77
N VAL A 94 -3.56 11.01 9.81
CA VAL A 94 -2.75 10.07 9.02
C VAL A 94 -3.63 9.30 8.04
N GLU A 95 -3.26 9.35 6.76
CA GLU A 95 -3.89 8.53 5.73
C GLU A 95 -3.59 7.03 5.95
N SER A 96 -4.56 6.17 5.68
CA SER A 96 -4.36 4.71 5.70
C SER A 96 -3.21 4.30 4.80
N LEU A 97 -2.25 3.54 5.35
CA LEU A 97 -1.13 3.04 4.56
C LEU A 97 -1.58 2.12 3.41
N LEU A 98 -2.67 1.38 3.59
CA LEU A 98 -3.25 0.57 2.51
C LEU A 98 -3.78 1.43 1.37
N LEU A 99 -4.41 2.57 1.68
CA LEU A 99 -4.87 3.51 0.65
C LEU A 99 -3.70 4.05 -0.16
N ARG A 100 -2.62 4.44 0.53
CA ARG A 100 -1.38 4.88 -0.11
C ARG A 100 -0.80 3.79 -1.01
N VAL A 101 -0.77 2.54 -0.56
CA VAL A 101 -0.26 1.41 -1.34
C VAL A 101 -1.07 1.20 -2.61
N GLU A 102 -2.39 1.15 -2.50
CA GLU A 102 -3.29 0.98 -3.65
C GLU A 102 -3.14 2.12 -4.67
N ARG A 103 -3.04 3.37 -4.18
CA ARG A 103 -2.81 4.54 -5.03
C ARG A 103 -1.51 4.43 -5.82
N SER A 104 -0.41 4.03 -5.18
CA SER A 104 0.88 3.87 -5.88
C SER A 104 0.87 2.71 -6.87
N GLN A 105 0.21 1.59 -6.56
CA GLN A 105 0.09 0.44 -7.47
C GLN A 105 -0.64 0.83 -8.76
N MET A 106 -1.74 1.56 -8.65
CA MET A 106 -2.46 2.09 -9.81
C MET A 106 -1.67 3.24 -10.49
N GLY A 107 -0.93 4.05 -9.74
CA GLY A 107 0.01 5.03 -10.28
C GLY A 107 1.07 4.38 -11.17
N TRP A 108 1.64 3.25 -10.71
CA TRP A 108 2.61 2.46 -11.46
C TRP A 108 2.00 1.82 -12.71
N LEU A 109 0.77 1.31 -12.64
CA LEU A 109 0.03 0.85 -13.82
C LEU A 109 -0.05 1.95 -14.90
N GLY A 110 -0.49 3.15 -14.54
CA GLY A 110 -0.55 4.26 -15.49
C GLY A 110 0.82 4.61 -16.07
N HIS A 111 1.90 4.49 -15.28
CA HIS A 111 3.25 4.67 -15.79
C HIS A 111 3.65 3.60 -16.81
N LEU A 112 3.31 2.33 -16.56
CA LEU A 112 3.58 1.21 -17.48
C LEU A 112 2.81 1.36 -18.79
N VAL A 113 1.53 1.73 -18.73
CA VAL A 113 0.67 1.94 -19.91
C VAL A 113 1.26 3.01 -20.82
N ARG A 114 1.62 4.17 -20.24
CA ARG A 114 2.20 5.32 -20.96
C ARG A 114 3.69 5.17 -21.27
N MET A 115 4.31 4.02 -20.96
CA MET A 115 5.75 3.83 -21.15
C MET A 115 6.09 3.67 -22.64
N PRO A 116 7.07 4.43 -23.19
CA PRO A 116 7.47 4.26 -24.58
C PRO A 116 8.07 2.87 -24.82
N PRO A 117 8.03 2.37 -26.07
CA PRO A 117 8.70 1.12 -26.45
C PRO A 117 10.22 1.21 -26.22
N GLY A 118 10.89 0.05 -26.08
CA GLY A 118 12.34 -0.02 -25.79
C GLY A 118 12.69 0.00 -24.30
N ARG A 119 11.71 0.12 -23.40
CA ARG A 119 11.91 0.03 -21.95
C ARG A 119 11.44 -1.32 -21.42
N LEU A 120 12.37 -2.08 -20.84
CA LEU A 120 12.12 -3.43 -20.32
C LEU A 120 10.86 -3.57 -19.43
N PRO A 121 10.57 -2.68 -18.46
CA PRO A 121 9.37 -2.84 -17.63
C PRO A 121 8.06 -2.79 -18.44
N GLY A 122 7.98 -1.89 -19.42
CA GLY A 122 6.82 -1.77 -20.31
C GLY A 122 6.70 -2.97 -21.25
N GLU A 123 7.82 -3.46 -21.77
CA GLU A 123 7.86 -4.65 -22.62
C GLU A 123 7.43 -5.90 -21.86
N VAL A 124 7.96 -6.11 -20.64
CA VAL A 124 7.57 -7.24 -19.76
C VAL A 124 6.10 -7.14 -19.37
N PHE A 125 5.58 -5.93 -19.15
CA PHE A 125 4.15 -5.73 -18.85
C PHE A 125 3.24 -6.12 -20.03
N ARG A 126 3.63 -5.77 -21.26
CA ARG A 126 2.89 -6.10 -22.49
C ARG A 126 3.12 -7.54 -22.96
N ALA A 127 4.19 -8.19 -22.50
CA ALA A 127 4.53 -9.54 -22.91
C ALA A 127 3.42 -10.55 -22.52
N CYS A 128 3.02 -11.35 -23.50
CA CYS A 128 2.11 -12.49 -23.31
C CYS A 128 2.91 -13.80 -23.45
N PRO A 129 3.60 -14.26 -22.39
CA PRO A 129 4.40 -15.49 -22.49
C PRO A 129 3.50 -16.68 -22.79
N SER A 130 3.86 -17.43 -23.84
CA SER A 130 3.19 -18.66 -24.24
C SER A 130 3.46 -19.78 -23.23
N GLY A 131 2.41 -20.45 -22.75
CA GLY A 131 2.53 -21.59 -21.83
C GLY A 131 1.24 -21.89 -21.08
N ARG A 132 1.09 -23.14 -20.61
CA ARG A 132 -0.05 -23.55 -19.78
C ARG A 132 0.26 -23.27 -18.31
N ARG A 133 -0.73 -22.73 -17.57
CA ARG A 133 -0.61 -22.58 -16.11
C ARG A 133 -0.87 -23.94 -15.44
N PRO A 134 -0.21 -24.24 -14.30
CA PRO A 134 -0.52 -25.44 -13.52
C PRO A 134 -2.01 -25.51 -13.16
N PRO A 135 -2.63 -26.71 -13.15
CA PRO A 135 -4.01 -26.87 -12.70
C PRO A 135 -4.16 -26.53 -11.21
N GLY A 136 -5.37 -26.17 -10.80
CA GLY A 136 -5.70 -25.82 -9.40
C GLY A 136 -5.77 -24.32 -9.14
N ARG A 137 -5.03 -23.82 -8.14
CA ARG A 137 -5.01 -22.39 -7.75
C ARG A 137 -3.67 -21.73 -8.10
N PRO A 138 -3.44 -21.34 -9.38
CA PRO A 138 -2.28 -20.55 -9.75
C PRO A 138 -2.16 -19.27 -8.92
N ARG A 139 -0.93 -18.81 -8.74
CA ARG A 139 -0.66 -17.51 -8.13
C ARG A 139 -1.26 -16.41 -9.00
N THR A 140 -1.88 -15.43 -8.35
CA THR A 140 -2.42 -14.24 -9.02
C THR A 140 -1.27 -13.42 -9.61
N ARG A 141 -1.37 -13.06 -10.89
CA ARG A 141 -0.41 -12.16 -11.52
C ARG A 141 -0.64 -10.74 -11.04
N TRP A 142 0.41 -9.92 -11.07
CA TRP A 142 0.29 -8.52 -10.70
C TRP A 142 -0.69 -7.75 -11.61
N ARG A 143 -0.68 -8.01 -12.93
CA ARG A 143 -1.64 -7.43 -13.89
C ARG A 143 -3.09 -7.80 -13.51
N ASP A 144 -3.38 -9.10 -13.35
CA ASP A 144 -4.70 -9.59 -12.92
C ASP A 144 -5.16 -8.93 -11.60
N TYR A 145 -4.23 -8.74 -10.66
CA TYR A 145 -4.49 -8.07 -9.38
C TYR A 145 -4.80 -6.58 -9.54
N VAL A 146 -3.99 -5.81 -10.27
CA VAL A 146 -4.16 -4.36 -10.38
C VAL A 146 -5.38 -4.01 -11.25
N SER A 147 -5.70 -4.81 -12.27
CA SER A 147 -6.94 -4.66 -13.04
C SER A 147 -8.18 -4.86 -12.17
N ARG A 148 -8.19 -5.92 -11.33
CA ARG A 148 -9.27 -6.11 -10.36
C ARG A 148 -9.33 -4.98 -9.32
N LEU A 149 -8.18 -4.47 -8.88
CA LEU A 149 -8.13 -3.33 -7.97
C LEU A 149 -8.74 -2.08 -8.61
N ALA A 150 -8.42 -1.77 -9.86
CA ALA A 150 -8.99 -0.64 -10.59
C ALA A 150 -10.52 -0.79 -10.77
N TRP A 151 -10.99 -2.00 -11.12
CA TRP A 151 -12.43 -2.30 -11.14
C TRP A 151 -13.10 -2.07 -9.78
N GLU A 152 -12.58 -2.69 -8.71
CA GLU A 152 -13.16 -2.59 -7.36
C GLU A 152 -13.17 -1.15 -6.81
N ARG A 153 -12.21 -0.32 -7.21
CA ARG A 153 -11.95 0.97 -6.56
C ARG A 153 -12.37 2.17 -7.39
N LEU A 154 -12.31 2.05 -8.71
CA LEU A 154 -12.59 3.12 -9.67
C LEU A 154 -13.77 2.76 -10.59
N GLY A 155 -14.25 1.51 -10.58
CA GLY A 155 -15.33 1.07 -11.46
C GLY A 155 -14.90 0.91 -12.92
N ILE A 156 -13.60 0.88 -13.21
CA ILE A 156 -13.07 0.86 -14.59
C ILE A 156 -12.96 -0.58 -15.09
N PRO A 157 -13.69 -0.96 -16.16
CA PRO A 157 -13.59 -2.26 -16.84
C PRO A 157 -12.14 -2.62 -17.23
N PRO A 158 -11.71 -3.90 -17.11
CA PRO A 158 -10.36 -4.31 -17.53
C PRO A 158 -10.02 -4.00 -18.99
N ASP A 159 -11.02 -3.96 -19.87
CA ASP A 159 -10.94 -3.63 -21.29
C ASP A 159 -10.74 -2.12 -21.55
N GLU A 160 -11.35 -1.26 -20.73
CA GLU A 160 -11.17 0.21 -20.81
C GLU A 160 -9.94 0.71 -20.02
N LEU A 161 -9.36 -0.14 -19.17
CA LEU A 161 -8.34 0.24 -18.20
C LEU A 161 -7.10 0.87 -18.83
N GLU A 162 -6.60 0.32 -19.94
CA GLU A 162 -5.40 0.85 -20.59
C GLU A 162 -5.68 2.20 -21.29
N GLU A 163 -6.88 2.42 -21.79
CA GLU A 163 -7.29 3.70 -22.37
C GLU A 163 -7.36 4.78 -21.29
N VAL A 164 -8.13 4.53 -20.22
CA VAL A 164 -8.30 5.49 -19.11
C VAL A 164 -6.98 5.75 -18.39
N ALA A 165 -6.14 4.73 -18.20
CA ALA A 165 -4.81 4.90 -17.63
C ALA A 165 -3.82 5.56 -18.61
N GLY A 166 -4.10 5.57 -19.91
CA GLY A 166 -3.35 6.33 -20.92
C GLY A 166 -3.53 7.84 -20.75
N GLU A 167 -4.72 8.27 -20.36
CA GLU A 167 -5.05 9.68 -20.12
C GLU A 167 -4.48 10.19 -18.79
N ARG A 168 -3.36 10.92 -18.85
CA ARG A 168 -2.58 11.31 -17.66
C ARG A 168 -3.39 12.11 -16.64
N GLU A 169 -4.14 13.11 -17.11
CA GLU A 169 -4.89 14.02 -16.24
C GLU A 169 -6.11 13.33 -15.62
N VAL A 170 -6.81 12.51 -16.40
CA VAL A 170 -7.93 11.69 -15.93
C VAL A 170 -7.44 10.70 -14.87
N TRP A 171 -6.38 9.96 -15.17
CA TRP A 171 -5.79 9.00 -14.25
C TRP A 171 -5.30 9.65 -12.96
N ALA A 172 -4.58 10.76 -13.05
CA ALA A 172 -4.09 11.50 -11.88
C ALA A 172 -5.24 11.98 -10.99
N SER A 173 -6.32 12.47 -11.59
CA SER A 173 -7.52 12.93 -10.88
C SER A 173 -8.22 11.79 -10.14
N LEU A 174 -8.43 10.65 -10.81
CA LEU A 174 -9.01 9.44 -10.20
C LEU A 174 -8.21 8.96 -8.98
N LEU A 175 -6.88 8.92 -9.10
CA LEU A 175 -6.01 8.48 -8.00
C LEU A 175 -5.98 9.47 -6.83
N ARG A 176 -6.09 10.77 -7.11
CA ARG A 176 -6.15 11.82 -6.09
C ARG A 176 -7.46 11.73 -5.28
N LEU A 177 -8.56 11.42 -5.95
CA LEU A 177 -9.90 11.33 -5.37
C LEU A 177 -10.25 9.94 -4.81
N LEU A 178 -9.32 8.99 -4.88
CA LEU A 178 -9.52 7.62 -4.39
C LEU A 178 -9.93 7.60 -2.90
N PRO A 179 -11.16 7.15 -2.55
CA PRO A 179 -11.63 7.18 -1.18
C PRO A 179 -10.98 6.07 -0.34
N PRO A 180 -10.83 6.22 0.99
CA PRO A 180 -10.44 5.13 1.88
C PRO A 180 -11.39 3.93 1.73
N ARG A 181 -10.88 2.70 1.89
CA ARG A 181 -11.76 1.52 1.93
C ARG A 181 -12.72 1.63 3.13
N PRO A 182 -14.01 1.29 2.97
CA PRO A 182 -14.90 1.13 4.11
C PRO A 182 -14.35 0.03 5.02
N ASN A 183 -14.37 0.26 6.33
CA ASN A 183 -13.89 -0.75 7.28
C ASN A 183 -14.84 -1.95 7.26
N PRO A 184 -14.34 -3.20 7.27
CA PRO A 184 -15.17 -4.31 7.72
C PRO A 184 -15.58 -4.00 9.16
N GLY A 185 -16.89 -4.00 9.40
CA GLY A 185 -17.53 -3.63 10.67
C GLY A 185 -17.03 -4.41 11.87
#